data_AF-U2C8X7-F1
#
_entry.id   AF-U2C8X7-F1
#
_cell.length_a   1.000
_cell.length_b   1.000
_cell.length_c   1.000
_cell.angle_alpha   90.00
_cell.angle_beta   90.00
_cell.angle_gamma   90.00
#
_symmetry.space_group_name_H-M   'P 1'
#
loop_
_entity.id
_entity.type
_entity.pdbx_description
1 polymer ?
#
loop_
_entity_poly.entity_id
_entity_poly.type
_entity_poly.pdbx_seq_one_letter_code
_entity_poly.pdbx_strand_id
1 'polypeptide(L)'
;MLNMRYLLFFIPFLGWSQAIDLSLVLKPKGVYKWNVVSEVSSKQRVDQMDVAVKATSHTLLSLTPAKEEKQLYPVSLRYEAASLEMETQVQGKPMPLEKIPQYTNEAAKELCKQAFKGELSVKGKIVKLDPVKPLMERAMKQLEKKYAKSSPLTPFEKQQVMAQLEAAFAETTLQSNLSSVLSVLPRQKVSVGDSWEITSFLSKEMNVNIKTQYTLKEVTPETIYIQGKVTVATDHEKVILQQGQYVFFTMNGQIEIDIWLDPATKWIQKATAKQTLQGETEVEGDLSHQKGKVIPFESQSHIEVSGK
;
A
#
# COMPACT_ATOMS: atom_id res chain seq x y z
N MET A 1 -63.23 -25.41 -34.89
CA MET A 1 -62.74 -24.07 -34.50
C MET A 1 -61.83 -24.24 -33.30
N LEU A 2 -60.53 -24.11 -33.54
CA LEU A 2 -59.44 -24.42 -32.60
C LEU A 2 -59.06 -23.12 -31.88
N ASN A 3 -59.45 -22.94 -30.62
CA ASN A 3 -59.09 -21.76 -29.84
C ASN A 3 -57.92 -22.11 -28.90
N MET A 4 -56.71 -22.05 -29.44
CA MET A 4 -55.46 -22.24 -28.70
C MET A 4 -55.07 -20.89 -28.08
N ARG A 5 -55.42 -20.70 -26.80
CA ARG A 5 -54.95 -19.57 -25.98
C ARG A 5 -53.47 -19.80 -25.65
N TYR A 6 -52.58 -19.04 -26.27
CA TYR A 6 -51.18 -18.96 -25.87
C TYR A 6 -51.07 -18.33 -24.48
N LEU A 7 -50.73 -19.14 -23.48
CA LEU A 7 -50.32 -18.68 -22.16
C LEU A 7 -48.86 -18.20 -22.27
N LEU A 8 -48.67 -16.89 -22.44
CA LEU A 8 -47.37 -16.24 -22.31
C LEU A 8 -46.93 -16.32 -20.84
N PHE A 9 -46.11 -17.31 -20.50
CA PHE A 9 -45.32 -17.30 -19.26
C PHE A 9 -44.30 -16.16 -19.38
N PHE A 10 -44.64 -14.98 -18.83
CA PHE A 10 -43.63 -14.05 -18.35
C PHE A 10 -42.96 -14.72 -17.16
N ILE A 11 -41.88 -15.46 -17.41
CA ILE A 11 -40.92 -15.78 -16.36
C ILE A 11 -40.20 -14.46 -16.09
N PRO A 12 -40.42 -13.78 -14.96
CA PRO A 12 -39.49 -12.73 -14.58
C PRO A 12 -38.13 -13.44 -14.48
N PHE A 13 -37.19 -13.07 -15.34
CA PHE A 13 -35.78 -13.29 -15.07
C PHE A 13 -35.48 -12.47 -13.81
N LEU A 14 -35.83 -13.03 -12.65
CA LEU A 14 -35.19 -12.71 -11.40
C LEU A 14 -33.73 -13.00 -11.68
N GLY A 15 -32.93 -11.96 -11.90
CA GLY A 15 -31.49 -12.10 -11.97
C GLY A 15 -31.05 -12.66 -10.63
N TRP A 16 -30.89 -13.97 -10.54
CA TRP A 16 -30.22 -14.59 -9.41
C TRP A 16 -28.82 -14.01 -9.42
N SER A 17 -28.56 -13.07 -8.53
CA SER A 17 -27.20 -12.58 -8.25
C SER A 17 -26.42 -13.79 -7.71
N GLN A 18 -25.81 -14.56 -8.61
CA GLN A 18 -25.08 -15.76 -8.26
C GLN A 18 -23.87 -15.35 -7.42
N ALA A 19 -23.74 -15.94 -6.24
CA ALA A 19 -22.59 -15.70 -5.39
C ALA A 19 -21.31 -16.19 -6.08
N ILE A 20 -20.36 -15.30 -6.28
CA ILE A 20 -19.08 -15.57 -6.93
C ILE A 20 -17.97 -15.77 -5.90
N ASP A 21 -17.01 -16.65 -6.19
CA ASP A 21 -15.77 -16.71 -5.44
C ASP A 21 -14.78 -15.70 -6.03
N LEU A 22 -14.24 -14.84 -5.16
CA LEU A 22 -13.24 -13.83 -5.49
C LEU A 22 -11.81 -14.31 -5.24
N SER A 23 -11.59 -15.60 -4.96
CA SER A 23 -10.25 -16.18 -4.89
C SER A 23 -9.46 -15.95 -6.20
N LEU A 24 -8.18 -15.58 -6.06
CA LEU A 24 -7.22 -15.49 -7.15
C LEU A 24 -7.10 -16.82 -7.89
N VAL A 25 -7.02 -16.74 -9.21
CA VAL A 25 -6.78 -17.88 -10.10
C VAL A 25 -5.57 -17.53 -10.97
N LEU A 26 -4.38 -17.81 -10.45
CA LEU A 26 -3.13 -17.45 -11.11
C LEU A 26 -2.55 -18.63 -11.91
N LYS A 27 -2.09 -18.35 -13.12
CA LYS A 27 -1.44 -19.34 -13.98
C LYS A 27 0.01 -19.53 -13.54
N PRO A 28 0.46 -20.77 -13.28
CA PRO A 28 1.86 -21.03 -12.95
C PRO A 28 2.78 -20.48 -14.03
N LYS A 29 3.86 -19.81 -13.61
CA LYS A 29 4.83 -19.10 -14.46
C LYS A 29 4.25 -17.91 -15.25
N GLY A 30 2.98 -17.55 -15.04
CA GLY A 30 2.42 -16.29 -15.53
C GLY A 30 3.14 -15.10 -14.87
N VAL A 31 3.36 -14.03 -15.61
CA VAL A 31 3.97 -12.81 -15.07
C VAL A 31 2.87 -11.79 -14.87
N TYR A 32 2.61 -11.44 -13.62
CA TYR A 32 1.62 -10.45 -13.22
C TYR A 32 2.33 -9.21 -12.76
N LYS A 33 1.90 -8.04 -13.23
CA LYS A 33 2.56 -6.77 -12.90
C LYS A 33 1.63 -5.82 -12.17
N TRP A 34 2.22 -4.97 -11.34
CA TRP A 34 1.59 -3.75 -10.83
C TRP A 34 2.50 -2.57 -11.05
N ASN A 35 1.95 -1.54 -11.67
CA ASN A 35 2.48 -0.19 -11.59
C ASN A 35 1.67 0.55 -10.53
N VAL A 36 2.37 0.99 -9.48
CA VAL A 36 1.81 1.73 -8.35
C VAL A 36 2.37 3.14 -8.40
N VAL A 37 1.49 4.12 -8.47
CA VAL A 37 1.81 5.54 -8.30
C VAL A 37 1.13 5.99 -7.01
N SER A 38 1.89 6.61 -6.12
CA SER A 38 1.37 7.17 -4.88
C SER A 38 1.84 8.60 -4.76
N GLU A 39 0.89 9.50 -4.52
CA GLU A 39 1.14 10.88 -4.17
C GLU A 39 0.66 11.12 -2.75
N VAL A 40 1.53 11.67 -1.91
CA VAL A 40 1.22 12.05 -0.53
C VAL A 40 1.60 13.50 -0.36
N SER A 41 0.69 14.29 0.22
CA SER A 41 0.97 15.64 0.67
C SER A 41 0.59 15.76 2.13
N SER A 42 1.47 16.34 2.93
CA SER A 42 1.22 16.57 4.34
C SER A 42 1.63 17.98 4.75
N LYS A 43 0.93 18.52 5.73
CA LYS A 43 1.25 19.78 6.40
C LYS A 43 1.27 19.54 7.90
N GLN A 44 2.31 20.06 8.55
CA GLN A 44 2.51 19.96 9.99
C GLN A 44 3.01 21.29 10.54
N ARG A 45 2.68 21.59 11.79
CA ARG A 45 3.17 22.79 12.47
C ARG A 45 4.11 22.40 13.60
N VAL A 46 5.41 22.57 13.38
CA VAL A 46 6.46 22.18 14.33
C VAL A 46 7.18 23.45 14.81
N ASP A 47 7.17 23.72 16.12
CA ASP A 47 7.82 24.91 16.72
C ASP A 47 7.40 26.23 16.06
N GLN A 48 6.10 26.36 15.79
CA GLN A 48 5.49 27.51 15.09
C GLN A 48 5.95 27.69 13.62
N MET A 49 6.71 26.74 13.08
CA MET A 49 7.05 26.69 11.66
C MET A 49 6.09 25.75 10.93
N ASP A 50 5.54 26.24 9.83
CA ASP A 50 4.77 25.39 8.92
C ASP A 50 5.73 24.58 8.07
N VAL A 51 5.61 23.26 8.14
CA VAL A 51 6.38 22.30 7.36
C VAL A 51 5.41 21.59 6.44
N ALA A 52 5.66 21.65 5.13
CA ALA A 52 4.90 20.92 4.14
C ALA A 52 5.80 19.92 3.44
N VAL A 53 5.30 18.69 3.25
CA VAL A 53 6.00 17.64 2.52
C VAL A 53 5.09 17.18 1.39
N LYS A 54 5.66 17.06 0.19
CA LYS A 54 5.04 16.37 -0.92
C LYS A 54 5.96 15.24 -1.35
N ALA A 55 5.42 14.04 -1.48
CA ALA A 55 6.15 12.88 -1.93
C ALA A 55 5.38 12.18 -3.04
N THR A 56 6.07 11.83 -4.11
CA THR A 56 5.55 11.01 -5.20
C THR A 56 6.43 9.78 -5.34
N SER A 57 5.83 8.61 -5.26
CA SER A 57 6.53 7.34 -5.48
C SER A 57 5.97 6.60 -6.68
N HIS A 58 6.86 6.03 -7.48
CA HIS A 58 6.50 5.13 -8.58
C HIS A 58 7.17 3.79 -8.35
N THR A 59 6.39 2.71 -8.40
CA THR A 59 6.89 1.35 -8.22
C THR A 59 6.29 0.45 -9.29
N LEU A 60 7.15 -0.27 -10.02
CA LEU A 60 6.76 -1.37 -10.88
C LEU A 60 7.21 -2.68 -10.26
N LEU A 61 6.25 -3.52 -9.86
CA LEU A 61 6.49 -4.83 -9.28
C LEU A 61 6.00 -5.92 -10.25
N SER A 62 6.78 -6.97 -10.42
CA SER A 62 6.33 -8.21 -11.05
C SER A 62 6.25 -9.36 -10.05
N LEU A 63 5.25 -10.20 -10.24
CA LEU A 63 4.97 -11.40 -9.48
C LEU A 63 4.81 -12.58 -10.42
N THR A 64 5.55 -13.64 -10.16
CA THR A 64 5.49 -14.90 -10.90
C THR A 64 5.12 -16.03 -9.94
N PRO A 65 3.90 -16.59 -10.03
CA PRO A 65 3.48 -17.67 -9.17
C PRO A 65 3.97 -19.02 -9.69
N ALA A 66 4.31 -19.91 -8.78
CA ALA A 66 4.48 -21.33 -9.05
C ALA A 66 3.10 -22.03 -9.04
N LYS A 67 3.11 -23.36 -9.00
CA LYS A 67 1.87 -24.13 -8.85
C LYS A 67 1.25 -23.85 -7.47
N GLU A 68 -0.06 -23.68 -7.43
CA GLU A 68 -0.81 -23.60 -6.18
C GLU A 68 -0.68 -24.89 -5.38
N GLU A 69 -0.38 -24.77 -4.09
CA GLU A 69 -0.37 -25.87 -3.13
C GLU A 69 -1.10 -25.44 -1.86
N LYS A 70 -2.16 -26.16 -1.48
CA LYS A 70 -2.93 -25.90 -0.26
C LYS A 70 -3.38 -24.43 -0.13
N GLN A 71 -3.96 -23.85 -1.19
CA GLN A 71 -4.44 -22.46 -1.24
C GLN A 71 -3.34 -21.39 -1.13
N LEU A 72 -2.08 -21.78 -1.35
CA LEU A 72 -0.94 -20.88 -1.38
C LEU A 72 -0.23 -20.98 -2.73
N TYR A 73 0.14 -19.84 -3.29
CA TYR A 73 1.06 -19.72 -4.40
C TYR A 73 2.45 -19.39 -3.84
N PRO A 74 3.45 -20.27 -4.00
CA PRO A 74 4.84 -19.84 -3.92
C PRO A 74 5.08 -18.82 -5.03
N VAL A 75 5.62 -17.66 -4.69
CA VAL A 75 5.79 -16.55 -5.65
C VAL A 75 7.23 -16.06 -5.68
N SER A 76 7.67 -15.67 -6.87
CA SER A 76 8.85 -14.85 -7.06
C SER A 76 8.39 -13.41 -7.33
N LEU A 77 8.83 -12.47 -6.50
CA LEU A 77 8.56 -11.05 -6.65
C LEU A 77 9.82 -10.32 -7.11
N ARG A 78 9.66 -9.24 -7.86
CA ARG A 78 10.77 -8.41 -8.31
C ARG A 78 10.32 -6.97 -8.52
N TYR A 79 11.09 -6.03 -7.98
CA TYR A 79 11.00 -4.64 -8.42
C TYR A 79 11.62 -4.52 -9.81
N GLU A 80 10.86 -4.03 -10.78
CA GLU A 80 11.36 -3.70 -12.11
C GLU A 80 11.77 -2.23 -12.18
N ALA A 81 11.05 -1.37 -11.45
CA ALA A 81 11.38 0.03 -11.27
C ALA A 81 10.91 0.52 -9.90
N ALA A 82 11.65 1.44 -9.31
CA ALA A 82 11.27 2.15 -8.10
C ALA A 82 11.88 3.55 -8.13
N SER A 83 11.09 4.57 -7.85
CA SER A 83 11.56 5.94 -7.69
C SER A 83 10.74 6.67 -6.63
N LEU A 84 11.41 7.61 -5.96
CA LEU A 84 10.84 8.50 -4.96
C LEU A 84 11.27 9.94 -5.28
N GLU A 85 10.29 10.81 -5.41
CA GLU A 85 10.46 12.25 -5.47
C GLU A 85 9.92 12.84 -4.17
N MET A 86 10.67 13.75 -3.56
CA MET A 86 10.28 14.36 -2.28
C MET A 86 10.66 15.83 -2.27
N GLU A 87 9.68 16.66 -1.93
CA GLU A 87 9.82 18.08 -1.72
C GLU A 87 9.47 18.39 -0.26
N THR A 88 10.33 19.13 0.41
CA THR A 88 10.07 19.62 1.77
C THR A 88 10.16 21.13 1.76
N GLN A 89 9.13 21.79 2.29
CA GLN A 89 9.08 23.23 2.44
C GLN A 89 8.97 23.59 3.92
N VAL A 90 9.77 24.56 4.35
CA VAL A 90 9.73 25.13 5.70
C VAL A 90 9.39 26.61 5.57
N GLN A 91 8.28 27.03 6.18
CA GLN A 91 7.72 28.38 6.02
C GLN A 91 7.55 28.78 4.54
N GLY A 92 7.12 27.83 3.71
CA GLY A 92 6.93 28.01 2.27
C GLY A 92 8.23 28.09 1.44
N LYS A 93 9.41 27.89 2.05
CA LYS A 93 10.70 27.86 1.33
C LYS A 93 11.19 26.42 1.17
N PRO A 94 11.65 26.02 -0.03
CA PRO A 94 12.19 24.68 -0.24
C PRO A 94 13.43 24.45 0.64
N MET A 95 13.48 23.29 1.30
CA MET A 95 14.63 22.84 2.06
C MET A 95 15.58 22.06 1.12
N PRO A 96 16.87 22.41 1.04
CA PRO A 96 17.80 21.79 0.10
C PRO A 96 18.27 20.42 0.62
N LEU A 97 17.41 19.39 0.54
CA LEU A 97 17.71 17.99 0.88
C LEU A 97 18.08 17.14 -0.35
N GLU A 98 18.47 17.78 -1.47
CA GLU A 98 18.53 17.20 -2.82
C GLU A 98 19.31 15.88 -2.95
N LYS A 99 20.38 15.68 -2.15
CA LYS A 99 21.25 14.51 -2.26
C LYS A 99 20.62 13.23 -1.73
N ILE A 100 19.80 13.30 -0.69
CA ILE A 100 19.27 12.10 -0.04
C ILE A 100 18.31 11.35 -0.98
N PRO A 101 17.29 11.98 -1.60
CA PRO A 101 16.43 11.31 -2.58
C PRO A 101 17.22 10.73 -3.76
N GLN A 102 18.26 11.43 -4.24
CA GLN A 102 19.13 10.91 -5.30
C GLN A 102 19.82 9.61 -4.86
N TYR A 103 20.48 9.61 -3.71
CA TYR A 103 21.17 8.44 -3.18
C TYR A 103 20.22 7.27 -2.91
N THR A 104 19.04 7.55 -2.37
CA THR A 104 17.98 6.54 -2.16
C THR A 104 17.53 5.92 -3.49
N ASN A 105 17.27 6.73 -4.52
CA ASN A 105 16.87 6.23 -5.84
C ASN A 105 17.99 5.41 -6.51
N GLU A 106 19.25 5.80 -6.35
CA GLU A 106 20.38 5.02 -6.86
C GLU A 106 20.53 3.68 -6.15
N ALA A 107 20.36 3.64 -4.83
CA ALA A 107 20.36 2.39 -4.08
C ALA A 107 19.14 1.51 -4.42
N ALA A 108 17.95 2.11 -4.60
CA ALA A 108 16.74 1.38 -5.00
C ALA A 108 16.90 0.68 -6.35
N LYS A 109 17.65 1.25 -7.30
CA LYS A 109 17.97 0.59 -8.59
C LYS A 109 18.74 -0.72 -8.40
N GLU A 110 19.53 -0.86 -7.35
CA GLU A 110 20.20 -2.12 -7.02
C GLU A 110 19.21 -3.19 -6.52
N LEU A 111 18.15 -2.77 -5.81
CA LEU A 111 17.07 -3.68 -5.40
C LEU A 111 16.34 -4.27 -6.61
N CYS A 112 16.16 -3.48 -7.68
CA CYS A 112 15.49 -3.93 -8.91
C CYS A 112 16.22 -5.06 -9.67
N LYS A 113 17.48 -5.35 -9.31
CA LYS A 113 18.27 -6.40 -9.97
C LYS A 113 17.98 -7.79 -9.43
N GLN A 114 17.30 -7.92 -8.28
CA GLN A 114 17.12 -9.20 -7.61
C GLN A 114 15.66 -9.50 -7.36
N ALA A 115 15.29 -10.74 -7.64
CA ALA A 115 14.02 -11.28 -7.21
C ALA A 115 14.12 -11.78 -5.77
N PHE A 116 13.02 -11.74 -5.05
CA PHE A 116 12.85 -12.30 -3.71
C PHE A 116 11.62 -13.21 -3.72
N LYS A 117 11.56 -14.15 -2.78
CA LYS A 117 10.50 -15.15 -2.73
C LYS A 117 9.50 -14.84 -1.63
N GLY A 118 8.30 -15.38 -1.79
CA GLY A 118 7.26 -15.31 -0.79
C GLY A 118 6.17 -16.34 -1.04
N GLU A 119 5.10 -16.23 -0.26
CA GLU A 119 3.91 -17.05 -0.37
C GLU A 119 2.67 -16.15 -0.38
N LEU A 120 1.86 -16.28 -1.43
CA LEU A 120 0.62 -15.53 -1.63
C LEU A 120 -0.56 -16.48 -1.51
N SER A 121 -1.50 -16.21 -0.59
CA SER A 121 -2.74 -16.98 -0.53
C SER A 121 -3.65 -16.68 -1.72
N VAL A 122 -4.53 -17.63 -2.04
CA VAL A 122 -5.61 -17.41 -3.03
C VAL A 122 -6.55 -16.25 -2.65
N LYS A 123 -6.50 -15.74 -1.42
CA LYS A 123 -7.27 -14.57 -0.97
C LYS A 123 -6.45 -13.27 -0.96
N GLY A 124 -5.30 -13.25 -1.64
CA GLY A 124 -4.48 -12.06 -1.80
C GLY A 124 -3.59 -11.72 -0.60
N LYS A 125 -3.64 -12.48 0.49
CA LYS A 125 -2.74 -12.25 1.63
C LYS A 125 -1.33 -12.77 1.35
N ILE A 126 -0.32 -11.93 1.53
CA ILE A 126 1.09 -12.37 1.60
C ILE A 126 1.31 -13.00 2.97
N VAL A 127 1.54 -14.31 2.99
CA VAL A 127 1.70 -15.11 4.22
C VAL A 127 3.16 -15.12 4.68
N LYS A 128 4.09 -15.06 3.73
CA LYS A 128 5.53 -15.10 3.98
C LYS A 128 6.29 -14.30 2.93
N LEU A 129 7.37 -13.66 3.35
CA LEU A 129 8.33 -12.98 2.47
C LEU A 129 9.75 -13.28 2.94
N ASP A 130 10.66 -13.54 2.01
CA ASP A 130 12.07 -13.66 2.32
C ASP A 130 12.67 -12.31 2.76
N PRO A 131 13.65 -12.30 3.67
CA PRO A 131 14.31 -11.07 4.07
C PRO A 131 14.97 -10.30 2.91
N VAL A 132 14.59 -9.04 2.76
CA VAL A 132 15.15 -8.04 1.84
C VAL A 132 16.30 -7.23 2.45
N LYS A 133 16.49 -7.25 3.78
CA LYS A 133 17.61 -6.54 4.44
C LYS A 133 19.00 -6.80 3.81
N PRO A 134 19.38 -8.05 3.47
CA PRO A 134 20.65 -8.30 2.79
C PRO A 134 20.77 -7.63 1.41
N LEU A 135 19.64 -7.40 0.73
CA LEU A 135 19.59 -6.68 -0.54
C LEU A 135 19.86 -5.18 -0.34
N MET A 136 19.27 -4.59 0.71
CA MET A 136 19.48 -3.18 1.07
C MET A 136 20.93 -2.92 1.50
N GLU A 137 21.52 -3.79 2.32
CA GLU A 137 22.94 -3.68 2.71
C GLU A 137 23.87 -3.78 1.50
N ARG A 138 23.55 -4.63 0.53
CA ARG A 138 24.30 -4.72 -0.73
C ARG A 138 24.16 -3.44 -1.56
N ALA A 139 22.95 -2.89 -1.66
CA ALA A 139 22.70 -1.64 -2.36
C ALA A 139 23.53 -0.49 -1.76
N MET A 140 23.55 -0.37 -0.43
CA MET A 140 24.37 0.61 0.28
C MET A 140 25.87 0.45 0.01
N LYS A 141 26.39 -0.78 0.05
CA LYS A 141 27.81 -1.04 -0.28
C LYS A 141 28.18 -0.62 -1.70
N GLN A 142 27.28 -0.83 -2.67
CA GLN A 142 27.53 -0.39 -4.05
C GLN A 142 27.52 1.14 -4.18
N LEU A 143 26.57 1.79 -3.50
CA LEU A 143 26.49 3.25 -3.44
C LEU A 143 27.77 3.85 -2.83
N GLU A 144 28.22 3.32 -1.67
CA GLU A 144 29.47 3.77 -1.04
C GLU A 144 30.68 3.62 -1.97
N LYS A 145 30.79 2.48 -2.66
CA LYS A 145 31.88 2.24 -3.61
C LYS A 145 31.86 3.24 -4.77
N LYS A 146 30.68 3.61 -5.27
CA LYS A 146 30.52 4.58 -6.37
C LYS A 146 31.03 5.97 -5.97
N TYR A 147 30.79 6.39 -4.74
CA TYR A 147 31.08 7.75 -4.27
C TYR A 147 32.37 7.89 -3.46
N ALA A 148 33.06 6.77 -3.16
CA ALA A 148 34.25 6.73 -2.30
C ALA A 148 35.38 7.71 -2.66
N LYS A 149 35.49 8.14 -3.93
CA LYS A 149 36.58 9.00 -4.41
C LYS A 149 36.16 10.44 -4.74
N SER A 150 34.88 10.68 -5.02
CA SER A 150 34.40 11.98 -5.51
C SER A 150 33.66 12.78 -4.43
N SER A 151 32.79 12.12 -3.66
CA SER A 151 31.99 12.73 -2.61
C SER A 151 31.55 11.64 -1.64
N PRO A 152 32.44 11.15 -0.74
CA PRO A 152 32.12 10.09 0.19
C PRO A 152 30.88 10.43 1.01
N LEU A 153 29.96 9.46 1.15
CA LEU A 153 28.77 9.67 1.96
C LEU A 153 29.18 9.84 3.43
N THR A 154 28.68 10.89 4.05
CA THR A 154 28.78 11.13 5.49
C THR A 154 28.02 10.04 6.27
N PRO A 155 28.36 9.79 7.55
CA PRO A 155 27.60 8.85 8.39
C PRO A 155 26.10 9.17 8.46
N PHE A 156 25.75 10.45 8.49
CA PHE A 156 24.38 10.91 8.48
C PHE A 156 23.66 10.55 7.17
N GLU A 157 24.26 10.85 6.02
CA GLU A 157 23.67 10.49 4.72
C GLU A 157 23.47 8.98 4.59
N LYS A 158 24.44 8.17 5.04
CA LYS A 158 24.30 6.70 5.04
C LYS A 158 23.11 6.24 5.87
N GLN A 159 22.97 6.77 7.07
CA GLN A 159 21.87 6.43 7.98
C GLN A 159 20.52 6.84 7.38
N GLN A 160 20.43 8.05 6.80
CA GLN A 160 19.20 8.55 6.18
C GLN A 160 18.80 7.72 4.95
N VAL A 161 19.75 7.38 4.07
CA VAL A 161 19.47 6.53 2.90
C VAL A 161 19.02 5.14 3.34
N MET A 162 19.70 4.52 4.30
CA MET A 162 19.30 3.20 4.82
C MET A 162 17.91 3.24 5.45
N ALA A 163 17.61 4.26 6.27
CA ALA A 163 16.29 4.43 6.88
C ALA A 163 15.19 4.60 5.82
N GLN A 164 15.45 5.35 4.75
CA GLN A 164 14.49 5.48 3.65
C GLN A 164 14.30 4.19 2.87
N LEU A 165 15.37 3.42 2.65
CA LEU A 165 15.27 2.11 2.02
C LEU A 165 14.47 1.13 2.88
N GLU A 166 14.73 1.09 4.19
CA GLU A 166 13.98 0.25 5.12
C GLU A 166 12.50 0.68 5.16
N ALA A 167 12.24 1.98 5.29
CA ALA A 167 10.89 2.51 5.31
C ALA A 167 10.09 2.15 4.04
N ALA A 168 10.72 2.19 2.86
CA ALA A 168 10.06 1.94 1.57
C ALA A 168 10.03 0.47 1.13
N PHE A 169 11.07 -0.31 1.47
CA PHE A 169 11.33 -1.62 0.86
C PHE A 169 11.52 -2.76 1.87
N ALA A 170 11.49 -2.52 3.19
CA ALA A 170 11.54 -3.60 4.18
C ALA A 170 10.37 -4.57 3.99
N GLU A 171 10.55 -5.80 4.47
CA GLU A 171 9.60 -6.90 4.29
C GLU A 171 8.24 -6.58 4.91
N THR A 172 8.23 -5.92 6.07
CA THR A 172 7.02 -5.49 6.77
C THR A 172 6.26 -4.43 5.98
N THR A 173 6.95 -3.41 5.46
CA THR A 173 6.37 -2.39 4.59
C THR A 173 5.82 -3.04 3.32
N LEU A 174 6.59 -3.91 2.69
CA LEU A 174 6.20 -4.65 1.50
C LEU A 174 4.95 -5.50 1.73
N GLN A 175 4.96 -6.29 2.81
CA GLN A 175 3.82 -7.11 3.18
C GLN A 175 2.61 -6.24 3.49
N SER A 176 2.77 -5.09 4.14
CA SER A 176 1.70 -4.13 4.41
C SER A 176 1.13 -3.53 3.13
N ASN A 177 1.98 -2.99 2.26
CA ASN A 177 1.57 -2.38 0.99
C ASN A 177 0.87 -3.39 0.07
N LEU A 178 1.47 -4.58 -0.09
CA LEU A 178 0.88 -5.64 -0.91
C LEU A 178 -0.40 -6.19 -0.29
N SER A 179 -0.47 -6.34 1.04
CA SER A 179 -1.70 -6.77 1.69
C SER A 179 -2.80 -5.72 1.59
N SER A 180 -2.47 -4.42 1.67
CA SER A 180 -3.44 -3.33 1.51
C SER A 180 -4.05 -3.30 0.10
N VAL A 181 -3.28 -3.74 -0.91
CA VAL A 181 -3.76 -3.86 -2.29
C VAL A 181 -4.52 -5.17 -2.51
N LEU A 182 -4.03 -6.30 -1.99
CA LEU A 182 -4.50 -7.63 -2.36
C LEU A 182 -5.45 -8.29 -1.37
N SER A 183 -5.35 -7.99 -0.08
CA SER A 183 -6.15 -8.64 0.97
C SER A 183 -7.56 -8.07 1.06
N VAL A 184 -8.08 -7.56 -0.05
CA VAL A 184 -9.43 -7.00 -0.24
C VAL A 184 -10.47 -8.09 -0.50
N LEU A 185 -10.02 -9.31 -0.78
CA LEU A 185 -10.86 -10.41 -1.26
C LEU A 185 -11.55 -11.14 -0.09
N PRO A 186 -12.89 -11.34 -0.14
CA PRO A 186 -13.63 -12.00 0.92
C PRO A 186 -13.30 -13.49 1.01
N ARG A 187 -13.38 -14.03 2.22
CA ARG A 187 -13.21 -15.48 2.46
C ARG A 187 -14.36 -16.30 1.86
N GLN A 188 -15.56 -15.74 1.89
CA GLN A 188 -16.79 -16.38 1.43
C GLN A 188 -17.13 -15.94 0.01
N LYS A 189 -18.02 -16.68 -0.64
CA LYS A 189 -18.62 -16.22 -1.90
C LYS A 189 -19.51 -15.02 -1.63
N VAL A 190 -19.58 -14.11 -2.58
CA VAL A 190 -20.35 -12.87 -2.47
C VAL A 190 -21.15 -12.62 -3.74
N SER A 191 -22.36 -12.10 -3.57
CA SER A 191 -23.25 -11.66 -4.63
C SER A 191 -23.12 -10.14 -4.83
N VAL A 192 -23.53 -9.63 -5.99
CA VAL A 192 -23.58 -8.18 -6.23
C VAL A 192 -24.49 -7.54 -5.17
N GLY A 193 -23.99 -6.51 -4.50
CA GLY A 193 -24.63 -5.85 -3.36
C GLY A 193 -24.11 -6.31 -2.00
N ASP A 194 -23.52 -7.50 -1.90
CA ASP A 194 -22.96 -8.00 -0.64
C ASP A 194 -21.77 -7.16 -0.19
N SER A 195 -21.63 -7.04 1.13
CA SER A 195 -20.55 -6.31 1.76
C SER A 195 -19.82 -7.16 2.78
N TRP A 196 -18.52 -6.92 2.94
CA TRP A 196 -17.68 -7.57 3.94
C TRP A 196 -16.71 -6.57 4.57
N GLU A 197 -16.35 -6.82 5.82
CA GLU A 197 -15.37 -6.01 6.54
C GLU A 197 -14.01 -6.69 6.52
N ILE A 198 -12.97 -5.88 6.32
CA ILE A 198 -11.58 -6.31 6.50
C ILE A 198 -10.93 -5.36 7.48
N THR A 199 -10.36 -5.92 8.54
CA THR A 199 -9.55 -5.18 9.50
C THR A 199 -8.09 -5.25 9.09
N SER A 200 -7.48 -4.08 8.90
CA SER A 200 -6.05 -3.89 8.64
C SER A 200 -5.45 -2.97 9.71
N PHE A 201 -4.13 -2.78 9.66
CA PHE A 201 -3.43 -1.81 10.50
C PHE A 201 -2.94 -0.66 9.64
N LEU A 202 -3.05 0.58 10.12
CA LEU A 202 -2.41 1.73 9.45
C LEU A 202 -0.89 1.54 9.39
N SER A 203 -0.31 1.14 10.52
CA SER A 203 1.04 0.58 10.62
C SER A 203 1.08 -0.40 11.79
N LYS A 204 1.94 -1.42 11.69
CA LYS A 204 2.07 -2.43 12.75
C LYS A 204 2.68 -1.82 14.02
N GLU A 205 3.46 -0.77 13.85
CA GLU A 205 4.16 -0.01 14.89
C GLU A 205 3.18 0.91 15.65
N MET A 206 2.12 1.39 15.00
CA MET A 206 1.10 2.23 15.62
C MET A 206 -0.08 1.45 16.22
N ASN A 207 -0.26 0.18 15.88
CA ASN A 207 -1.37 -0.66 16.36
C ASN A 207 -2.78 -0.05 16.16
N VAL A 208 -2.92 0.88 15.21
CA VAL A 208 -4.20 1.49 14.85
C VAL A 208 -4.94 0.57 13.89
N ASN A 209 -6.04 -0.01 14.35
CA ASN A 209 -6.92 -0.84 13.53
C ASN A 209 -7.77 0.03 12.61
N ILE A 210 -7.76 -0.28 11.32
CA ILE A 210 -8.65 0.29 10.32
C ILE A 210 -9.62 -0.79 9.88
N LYS A 211 -10.92 -0.46 9.90
CA LYS A 211 -11.97 -1.32 9.37
C LYS A 211 -12.45 -0.78 8.05
N THR A 212 -12.23 -1.55 7.00
CA THR A 212 -12.69 -1.22 5.65
C THR A 212 -13.91 -2.05 5.31
N GLN A 213 -15.01 -1.38 4.99
CA GLN A 213 -16.19 -2.02 4.43
C GLN A 213 -16.04 -2.05 2.91
N TYR A 214 -15.97 -3.24 2.35
CA TYR A 214 -16.00 -3.47 0.91
C TYR A 214 -17.38 -3.93 0.47
N THR A 215 -17.79 -3.55 -0.73
CA THR A 215 -19.04 -3.96 -1.37
C THR A 215 -18.75 -4.41 -2.79
N LEU A 216 -19.27 -5.57 -3.19
CA LEU A 216 -19.25 -6.00 -4.59
C LEU A 216 -20.31 -5.20 -5.36
N LYS A 217 -19.86 -4.30 -6.24
CA LYS A 217 -20.74 -3.37 -6.95
C LYS A 217 -21.22 -3.92 -8.29
N GLU A 218 -20.34 -4.62 -9.00
CA GLU A 218 -20.64 -5.09 -10.36
C GLU A 218 -19.79 -6.30 -10.74
N VAL A 219 -20.37 -7.18 -11.58
CA VAL A 219 -19.70 -8.32 -12.19
C VAL A 219 -20.13 -8.37 -13.66
N THR A 220 -19.18 -8.10 -14.57
CA THR A 220 -19.38 -8.21 -16.03
C THR A 220 -18.36 -9.19 -16.62
N PRO A 221 -18.51 -9.56 -17.91
CA PRO A 221 -17.49 -10.33 -18.62
C PRO A 221 -16.14 -9.59 -18.75
N GLU A 222 -16.13 -8.25 -18.69
CA GLU A 222 -14.91 -7.45 -18.77
C GLU A 222 -14.25 -7.18 -17.42
N THR A 223 -15.05 -6.98 -16.35
CA THR A 223 -14.51 -6.55 -15.05
C THR A 223 -15.37 -6.95 -13.85
N ILE A 224 -14.74 -7.01 -12.68
CA ILE A 224 -15.41 -7.10 -11.39
C ILE A 224 -15.06 -5.86 -10.59
N TYR A 225 -16.09 -5.09 -10.22
CA TYR A 225 -15.91 -3.82 -9.53
C TYR A 225 -16.27 -3.96 -8.04
N ILE A 226 -15.31 -3.60 -7.18
CA ILE A 226 -15.45 -3.58 -5.72
C ILE A 226 -15.19 -2.15 -5.25
N GLN A 227 -16.07 -1.65 -4.39
CA GLN A 227 -15.89 -0.37 -3.72
C GLN A 227 -15.57 -0.60 -2.25
N GLY A 228 -14.58 0.12 -1.73
CA GLY A 228 -14.22 0.15 -0.31
C GLY A 228 -14.43 1.53 0.28
N LYS A 229 -14.94 1.59 1.51
CA LYS A 229 -15.05 2.83 2.29
C LYS A 229 -14.57 2.62 3.71
N VAL A 230 -13.87 3.63 4.22
CA VAL A 230 -13.36 3.70 5.58
C VAL A 230 -13.70 5.05 6.16
N THR A 231 -14.20 5.06 7.40
CA THR A 231 -14.09 6.22 8.28
C THR A 231 -13.06 5.87 9.35
N VAL A 232 -12.00 6.66 9.41
CA VAL A 232 -10.95 6.51 10.41
C VAL A 232 -11.28 7.46 11.55
N ALA A 233 -11.31 6.93 12.76
CA ALA A 233 -11.37 7.69 14.00
C ALA A 233 -10.55 6.93 15.05
N THR A 234 -9.50 7.56 15.55
CA THR A 234 -8.72 7.05 16.68
C THR A 234 -8.86 7.99 17.85
N ASP A 235 -8.87 7.42 19.04
CA ASP A 235 -8.77 8.17 20.28
C ASP A 235 -7.30 8.56 20.53
N HIS A 236 -6.98 9.00 21.75
CA HIS A 236 -5.63 9.33 22.22
C HIS A 236 -4.76 8.06 22.35
N GLU A 237 -4.38 7.49 21.22
CA GLU A 237 -3.70 6.21 21.15
C GLU A 237 -2.19 6.37 21.38
N LYS A 238 -1.62 5.55 22.27
CA LYS A 238 -0.18 5.54 22.51
C LYS A 238 0.52 4.67 21.46
N VAL A 239 1.37 5.28 20.65
CA VAL A 239 2.08 4.63 19.54
C VAL A 239 3.59 4.81 19.65
N ILE A 240 4.35 3.93 19.00
CA ILE A 240 5.81 4.01 18.93
C ILE A 240 6.19 4.44 17.52
N LEU A 241 6.89 5.57 17.39
CA LEU A 241 7.46 6.01 16.12
C LEU A 241 8.65 5.12 15.72
N GLN A 242 9.01 5.09 14.43
CA GLN A 242 10.13 4.29 13.91
C GLN A 242 11.47 4.52 14.64
N GLN A 243 11.63 5.67 15.30
CA GLN A 243 12.81 6.04 16.08
C GLN A 243 12.78 5.53 17.54
N GLY A 244 11.74 4.78 17.92
CA GLY A 244 11.56 4.24 19.28
C GLY A 244 10.92 5.22 20.27
N GLN A 245 10.52 6.41 19.81
CA GLN A 245 9.87 7.42 20.64
C GLN A 245 8.37 7.13 20.77
N TYR A 246 7.88 7.17 22.01
CA TYR A 246 6.44 7.08 22.28
C TYR A 246 5.77 8.44 22.07
N VAL A 247 4.64 8.41 21.36
CA VAL A 247 3.76 9.56 21.17
C VAL A 247 2.32 9.13 21.37
N PHE A 248 1.48 10.07 21.78
CA PHE A 248 0.03 9.89 21.67
C PHE A 248 -0.45 10.45 20.34
N PHE A 249 -1.44 9.82 19.74
CA PHE A 249 -1.85 10.11 18.39
C PHE A 249 -3.36 10.06 18.28
N THR A 250 -3.96 11.13 17.76
CA THR A 250 -5.37 11.15 17.35
C THR A 250 -5.45 11.34 15.84
N MET A 251 -6.42 10.71 15.20
CA MET A 251 -6.61 10.82 13.76
C MET A 251 -8.05 10.60 13.38
N ASN A 252 -8.53 11.46 12.49
CA ASN A 252 -9.83 11.36 11.87
C ASN A 252 -9.69 11.51 10.36
N GLY A 253 -10.55 10.84 9.61
CA GLY A 253 -10.54 10.97 8.17
C GLY A 253 -11.36 9.92 7.44
N GLN A 254 -11.23 9.95 6.11
CA GLN A 254 -11.96 9.05 5.22
C GLN A 254 -11.03 8.49 4.16
N ILE A 255 -11.31 7.25 3.77
CA ILE A 255 -10.64 6.57 2.66
C ILE A 255 -11.70 6.01 1.73
N GLU A 256 -11.60 6.38 0.45
CA GLU A 256 -12.41 5.83 -0.63
C GLU A 256 -11.53 4.97 -1.53
N ILE A 257 -11.97 3.76 -1.81
CA ILE A 257 -11.23 2.76 -2.58
C ILE A 257 -12.12 2.23 -3.70
N ASP A 258 -11.57 2.16 -4.91
CA ASP A 258 -12.21 1.52 -6.05
C ASP A 258 -11.27 0.49 -6.64
N ILE A 259 -11.77 -0.71 -6.92
CA ILE A 259 -10.95 -1.85 -7.37
C ILE A 259 -11.66 -2.55 -8.52
N TRP A 260 -10.94 -2.74 -9.62
CA TRP A 260 -11.37 -3.47 -10.80
C TRP A 260 -10.50 -4.71 -10.97
N LEU A 261 -11.14 -5.87 -10.94
CA LEU A 261 -10.49 -7.17 -11.10
C LEU A 261 -10.78 -7.76 -12.47
N ASP A 262 -9.79 -8.48 -12.99
CA ASP A 262 -9.93 -9.35 -14.14
C ASP A 262 -10.87 -10.53 -13.81
N PRO A 263 -11.95 -10.76 -14.57
CA PRO A 263 -12.92 -11.81 -14.24
C PRO A 263 -12.34 -13.22 -14.26
N ALA A 264 -11.30 -13.50 -15.05
CA ALA A 264 -10.71 -14.83 -15.18
C ALA A 264 -9.73 -15.17 -14.06
N THR A 265 -8.91 -14.21 -13.65
CA THR A 265 -7.82 -14.40 -12.69
C THR A 265 -8.10 -13.80 -11.32
N LYS A 266 -9.09 -12.90 -11.22
CA LYS A 266 -9.36 -12.01 -10.07
C LYS A 266 -8.18 -11.11 -9.72
N TRP A 267 -7.22 -10.98 -10.63
CA TRP A 267 -6.10 -10.06 -10.47
C TRP A 267 -6.56 -8.62 -10.63
N ILE A 268 -5.94 -7.70 -9.88
CA ILE A 268 -6.25 -6.28 -9.97
C ILE A 268 -5.77 -5.74 -11.31
N GLN A 269 -6.71 -5.31 -12.16
CA GLN A 269 -6.43 -4.57 -13.39
C GLN A 269 -6.23 -3.08 -13.10
N LYS A 270 -7.03 -2.55 -12.17
CA LYS A 270 -6.94 -1.16 -11.73
C LYS A 270 -7.39 -1.05 -10.28
N ALA A 271 -6.78 -0.19 -9.50
CA ALA A 271 -7.33 0.26 -8.24
C ALA A 271 -6.99 1.74 -8.00
N THR A 272 -7.85 2.45 -7.29
CA THR A 272 -7.59 3.81 -6.82
C THR A 272 -7.93 3.92 -5.34
N ALA A 273 -7.12 4.62 -4.57
CA ALA A 273 -7.43 4.96 -3.19
C ALA A 273 -7.20 6.46 -2.97
N LYS A 274 -8.22 7.14 -2.45
CA LYS A 274 -8.15 8.54 -2.04
C LYS A 274 -8.34 8.62 -0.54
N GLN A 275 -7.45 9.33 0.11
CA GLN A 275 -7.42 9.42 1.56
C GLN A 275 -7.22 10.86 1.99
N THR A 276 -8.01 11.30 2.95
CA THR A 276 -7.85 12.57 3.65
C THR A 276 -7.86 12.29 5.14
N LEU A 277 -6.76 12.61 5.80
CA LEU A 277 -6.57 12.44 7.23
C LEU A 277 -6.20 13.78 7.87
N GLN A 278 -6.64 13.96 9.10
CA GLN A 278 -6.20 15.04 9.97
C GLN A 278 -6.10 14.53 11.40
N GLY A 279 -5.26 15.15 12.20
CA GLY A 279 -5.07 14.70 13.57
C GLY A 279 -3.99 15.45 14.30
N GLU A 280 -3.61 14.90 15.45
CA GLU A 280 -2.62 15.49 16.34
C GLU A 280 -1.69 14.41 16.88
N THR A 281 -0.41 14.75 16.96
CA THR A 281 0.61 13.94 17.64
C THR A 281 1.08 14.68 18.88
N GLU A 282 0.96 14.06 20.05
CA GLU A 282 1.48 14.57 21.32
C GLU A 282 2.73 13.80 21.73
N VAL A 283 3.84 14.51 21.91
CA VAL A 283 5.11 13.89 22.29
C VAL A 283 5.12 13.58 23.78
N GLU A 284 5.37 12.33 24.17
CA GLU A 284 5.44 11.92 25.59
C GLU A 284 6.65 12.58 26.32
N GLY A 285 7.58 13.15 25.55
CA GLY A 285 8.78 13.87 25.99
C GLY A 285 10.02 12.97 26.00
N ASP A 286 11.18 13.55 25.70
CA ASP A 286 12.50 12.94 25.89
C ASP A 286 13.55 14.01 26.25
N LEU A 287 14.83 13.64 26.32
CA LEU A 287 15.93 14.58 26.64
C LEU A 287 16.06 15.74 25.63
N SER A 288 15.46 15.63 24.44
CA SER A 288 15.51 16.58 23.33
C SER A 288 14.18 17.28 23.03
N HIS A 289 13.04 16.74 23.46
CA HIS A 289 11.70 17.23 23.15
C HIS A 289 10.86 17.42 24.41
N GLN A 290 10.24 18.59 24.56
CA GLN A 290 9.36 18.86 25.69
C GLN A 290 8.12 17.95 25.67
N LYS A 291 7.84 17.33 26.82
CA LYS A 291 6.62 16.55 27.06
C LYS A 291 5.37 17.39 26.83
N GLY A 292 4.35 16.81 26.21
CA GLY A 292 3.03 17.43 26.03
C GLY A 292 2.93 18.40 24.85
N LYS A 293 3.97 18.48 24.01
CA LYS A 293 3.91 19.26 22.78
C LYS A 293 3.00 18.57 21.77
N VAL A 294 1.92 19.26 21.39
CA VAL A 294 0.95 18.80 20.38
C VAL A 294 1.33 19.36 19.01
N ILE A 295 1.40 18.48 18.02
CA ILE A 295 1.73 18.79 16.63
C ILE A 295 0.53 18.38 15.77
N PRO A 296 -0.28 19.33 15.29
CA PRO A 296 -1.36 19.02 14.36
C PRO A 296 -0.78 18.66 12.99
N PHE A 297 -1.46 17.74 12.31
CA PHE A 297 -1.13 17.37 10.94
C PHE A 297 -2.39 17.24 10.09
N GLU A 298 -2.21 17.53 8.80
CA GLU A 298 -3.16 17.21 7.74
C GLU A 298 -2.40 16.42 6.67
N SER A 299 -3.05 15.40 6.11
CA SER A 299 -2.47 14.56 5.07
C SER A 299 -3.52 14.21 4.02
N GLN A 300 -3.15 14.34 2.76
CA GLN A 300 -3.92 13.85 1.63
C GLN A 300 -3.06 12.88 0.84
N SER A 301 -3.63 11.77 0.43
CA SER A 301 -2.96 10.84 -0.47
C SER A 301 -3.88 10.32 -1.56
N HIS A 302 -3.26 10.06 -2.71
CA HIS A 302 -3.89 9.44 -3.86
C HIS A 302 -2.99 8.33 -4.36
N ILE A 303 -3.53 7.11 -4.43
CA ILE A 303 -2.82 5.93 -4.90
C ILE A 303 -3.54 5.41 -6.12
N GLU A 304 -2.79 5.13 -7.18
CA GLU A 304 -3.26 4.42 -8.35
C GLU A 304 -2.45 3.14 -8.54
N VAL A 305 -3.15 2.04 -8.75
CA VAL A 305 -2.58 0.76 -9.14
C VAL A 305 -3.12 0.43 -10.52
N SER A 306 -2.23 0.04 -11.42
CA SER A 306 -2.61 -0.57 -12.70
C SER A 306 -1.90 -1.91 -12.84
N GLY A 307 -2.67 -2.94 -13.15
CA GLY A 307 -2.16 -4.31 -13.31
C GLY A 307 -2.26 -4.82 -14.72
N LYS A 308 -1.35 -5.72 -15.07
CA LYS A 308 -1.29 -6.45 -16.33
C LYS A 308 -0.95 -7.92 -16.06
#